data_AF-A0A1V5XS54-F1
#
_entry.id   AF-A0A1V5XS54-F1
#
_cell.length_a   1.000
_cell.length_b   1.000
_cell.length_c   1.000
_cell.angle_alpha   90.00
_cell.angle_beta   90.00
_cell.angle_gamma   90.00
#
_symmetry.space_group_name_H-M   'P 1'
#
loop_
_entity.id
_entity.type
_entity.pdbx_description
1 polymer ?
#
loop_
_entity_poly.entity_id
_entity_poly.type
_entity_poly.pdbx_seq_one_letter_code
_entity_poly.pdbx_strand_id
1 'polypeptide(L)'
;MVNKKTRMLIALVLPILVILGAAAVYWGSEPLIRSIVVSKAKAFGVGVEPEHCDLGFGWVRLRDVRLSLDGVPGLTATVERATIDWRGLSPSRVEARGLSLSLQGSAVDLLIDGGQWAQRYAPLLSFPVVADDVKVVWSESPSALPWLTMDKGRIVPASGGAHLTSGETNVMGISVGPVGVVWETVPKTITLGFGHVDPSRALLRMDIDRSTGGAKVVLRQTALRKISLSLGVELPMGADVWVEGSAELWLGKHGFSDEIQGVAEIRLRGYVPPHPRELDGIVFGDTTVFETSFRMTAERRQVVLEKSRLVAGAFMLQGGGLIDRKGDHAQITMSMSGDIACTALVKSAVMSRLGKGWAGLVADAARRALAGSVRVAVKVSADSRKLTEAKVHHDVGFGCTVRLL
;
A
#
# COMPACT_ATOMS: atom_id res chain seq x y z
N MET A 1 22.50 61.54 48.97
CA MET A 1 21.10 61.17 49.29
C MET A 1 20.24 61.55 48.10
N VAL A 2 19.99 60.59 47.20
CA VAL A 2 19.17 60.84 45.99
C VAL A 2 17.70 60.81 46.40
N ASN A 3 16.99 61.88 46.05
CA ASN A 3 15.67 62.24 46.56
C ASN A 3 14.61 61.17 46.24
N LYS A 4 13.75 60.84 47.21
CA LYS A 4 12.77 59.72 47.16
C LYS A 4 11.78 59.84 45.99
N LYS A 5 11.59 61.07 45.46
CA LYS A 5 10.73 61.35 44.30
C LYS A 5 11.35 60.96 42.95
N THR A 6 12.69 60.94 42.83
CA THR A 6 13.38 60.58 41.56
C THR A 6 13.39 59.07 41.33
N ARG A 7 13.34 58.25 42.40
CA ARG A 7 13.22 56.78 42.30
C ARG A 7 11.85 56.31 41.81
N MET A 8 10.79 57.09 42.02
CA MET A 8 9.42 56.71 41.62
C MET A 8 9.14 57.00 40.14
N LEU A 9 9.81 58.00 39.55
CA LEU A 9 9.71 58.31 38.11
C LEU A 9 10.55 57.34 37.26
N ILE A 10 11.71 56.88 37.74
CA ILE A 10 12.52 55.85 37.07
C ILE A 10 11.82 54.48 37.11
N ALA A 11 11.06 54.18 38.18
CA ALA A 11 10.32 52.92 38.32
C ALA A 11 9.06 52.81 37.42
N LEU A 12 8.53 53.93 36.92
CA LEU A 12 7.37 53.94 36.00
C LEU A 12 7.80 53.99 34.52
N VAL A 13 8.94 54.62 34.23
CA VAL A 13 9.47 54.78 32.87
C VAL A 13 10.20 53.51 32.39
N LEU A 14 10.84 52.74 33.29
CA LEU A 14 11.51 51.48 32.96
C LEU A 14 10.57 50.38 32.44
N PRO A 15 9.41 50.07 33.06
CA PRO A 15 8.50 49.06 32.53
C PRO A 15 7.84 49.52 31.22
N ILE A 16 7.57 50.81 31.05
CA ILE A 16 7.02 51.35 29.79
C ILE A 16 8.06 51.29 28.66
N LEU A 17 9.36 51.54 28.93
CA LEU A 17 10.46 51.33 27.97
C LEU A 17 10.80 49.85 27.72
N VAL A 18 10.60 48.96 28.70
CA VAL A 18 10.73 47.51 28.51
C VAL A 18 9.54 46.95 27.74
N ILE A 19 8.33 47.50 27.90
CA ILE A 19 7.13 47.10 27.15
C ILE A 19 7.15 47.70 25.72
N LEU A 20 7.53 48.98 25.55
CA LEU A 20 7.75 49.60 24.24
C LEU A 20 8.99 49.06 23.53
N GLY A 21 10.05 48.73 24.27
CA GLY A 21 11.25 48.08 23.78
C GLY A 21 11.01 46.61 23.44
N ALA A 22 10.20 45.88 24.23
CA ALA A 22 9.77 44.53 23.89
C ALA A 22 8.84 44.53 22.68
N ALA A 23 7.93 45.51 22.54
CA ALA A 23 7.07 45.65 21.36
C ALA A 23 7.88 46.02 20.09
N ALA A 24 8.88 46.90 20.22
CA ALA A 24 9.79 47.27 19.13
C ALA A 24 10.77 46.14 18.76
N VAL A 25 11.22 45.34 19.73
CA VAL A 25 12.00 44.11 19.49
C VAL A 25 11.11 43.02 18.91
N TYR A 26 9.83 42.92 19.29
CA TYR A 26 8.87 41.99 18.72
C TYR A 26 8.63 42.28 17.22
N TRP A 27 8.51 43.56 16.84
CA TRP A 27 8.33 43.97 15.43
C TRP A 27 9.63 44.01 14.62
N GLY A 28 10.76 44.35 15.23
CA GLY A 28 12.05 44.43 14.54
C GLY A 28 12.82 43.10 14.43
N SER A 29 12.51 42.11 15.27
CA SER A 29 13.17 40.80 15.26
C SER A 29 12.53 39.78 14.33
N GLU A 30 11.31 40.04 13.84
CA GLU A 30 10.60 39.17 12.90
C GLU A 30 11.44 38.85 11.64
N PRO A 31 12.03 39.82 10.90
CA PRO A 31 12.86 39.50 9.73
C PRO A 31 14.14 38.73 10.09
N LEU A 32 14.76 39.03 11.24
CA LEU A 32 15.95 38.33 11.73
C LEU A 32 15.62 36.87 12.07
N ILE A 33 14.53 36.63 12.79
CA ILE A 33 14.16 35.28 13.20
C ILE A 33 13.60 34.48 12.03
N ARG A 34 12.85 35.12 11.14
CA ARG A 34 12.49 34.55 9.83
C ARG A 34 13.75 34.10 9.10
N SER A 35 14.78 34.94 8.98
CA SER A 35 16.02 34.56 8.30
C SER A 35 16.75 33.40 8.98
N ILE A 36 16.78 33.34 10.31
CA ILE A 36 17.39 32.25 11.08
C ILE A 36 16.62 30.94 10.86
N VAL A 37 15.30 30.97 10.95
CA VAL A 37 14.44 29.80 10.75
C VAL A 37 14.58 29.28 9.31
N VAL A 38 14.50 30.16 8.31
CA VAL A 38 14.65 29.81 6.90
C VAL A 38 16.05 29.27 6.62
N SER A 39 17.10 29.90 7.15
CA SER A 39 18.49 29.44 6.99
C SER A 39 18.70 28.07 7.61
N LYS A 40 18.19 27.83 8.84
CA LYS A 40 18.28 26.54 9.49
C LYS A 40 17.48 25.48 8.75
N ALA A 41 16.26 25.77 8.31
CA ALA A 41 15.44 24.83 7.56
C ALA A 41 16.10 24.45 6.23
N LYS A 42 16.73 25.42 5.54
CA LYS A 42 17.48 25.17 4.31
C LYS A 42 18.71 24.28 4.55
N ALA A 43 19.38 24.41 5.69
CA ALA A 43 20.47 23.51 6.08
C ALA A 43 19.98 22.05 6.26
N PHE A 44 18.69 21.87 6.53
CA PHE A 44 17.99 20.59 6.59
C PHE A 44 17.30 20.22 5.26
N GLY A 45 17.59 20.92 4.16
CA GLY A 45 16.99 20.60 2.85
C GLY A 45 15.49 20.89 2.77
N VAL A 46 14.97 21.76 3.64
CA VAL A 46 13.57 22.20 3.63
C VAL A 46 13.51 23.69 3.29
N GLY A 47 12.89 24.03 2.16
CA GLY A 47 12.49 25.39 1.84
C GLY A 47 11.29 25.78 2.70
N VAL A 48 11.38 26.92 3.38
CA VAL A 48 10.32 27.41 4.28
C VAL A 48 10.04 28.87 3.94
N GLU A 49 8.79 29.18 3.65
CA GLU A 49 8.31 30.53 3.37
C GLU A 49 7.10 30.81 4.27
N PRO A 50 7.32 31.35 5.48
CA PRO A 50 6.23 31.75 6.35
C PRO A 50 5.70 33.13 5.94
N GLU A 51 4.38 33.34 6.02
CA GLU A 51 3.77 34.67 5.87
C GLU A 51 3.91 35.48 7.17
N HIS A 52 3.76 34.84 8.32
CA HIS A 52 3.88 35.47 9.63
C HIS A 52 4.73 34.64 10.61
N CYS A 53 5.48 35.33 11.47
CA CYS A 53 6.29 34.73 12.52
C CYS A 53 5.96 35.36 13.89
N ASP A 54 5.42 34.57 14.81
CA ASP A 54 5.19 34.96 16.19
C ASP A 54 6.23 34.32 17.11
N LEU A 55 6.58 35.05 18.18
CA LEU A 55 7.61 34.64 19.12
C LEU A 55 7.06 34.50 20.53
N GLY A 56 7.59 33.53 21.25
CA GLY A 56 7.42 33.43 22.68
C GLY A 56 8.62 32.81 23.36
N PHE A 57 8.54 32.72 24.68
CA PHE A 57 9.63 32.16 25.47
C PHE A 57 9.78 30.66 25.18
N GLY A 58 10.87 30.29 24.51
CA GLY A 58 11.20 28.90 24.19
C GLY A 58 10.54 28.34 22.93
N TRP A 59 9.79 29.15 22.16
CA TRP A 59 9.14 28.69 20.94
C TRP A 59 9.07 29.76 19.86
N VAL A 60 9.01 29.31 18.60
CA VAL A 60 8.75 30.14 17.42
C VAL A 60 7.52 29.58 16.73
N ARG A 61 6.54 30.41 16.41
CA ARG A 61 5.33 30.01 15.70
C ARG A 61 5.32 30.65 14.32
N LEU A 62 5.13 29.82 13.32
CA LEU A 62 4.97 30.22 11.94
C LEU A 62 3.50 30.03 11.56
N ARG A 63 2.94 30.96 10.79
CA ARG A 63 1.59 30.85 10.21
C ARG A 63 1.65 30.92 8.69
N ASP A 64 0.73 30.21 8.06
CA ASP A 64 0.53 30.17 6.62
C ASP A 64 1.86 29.91 5.89
N VAL A 65 2.45 28.77 6.23
CA VAL A 65 3.81 28.39 5.80
C VAL A 65 3.73 27.58 4.53
N ARG A 66 4.47 27.99 3.51
CA ARG A 66 4.76 27.13 2.35
C ARG A 66 6.05 26.40 2.57
N LEU A 67 6.04 25.10 2.29
CA LEU A 67 7.19 24.22 2.40
C LEU A 67 7.48 23.58 1.04
N SER A 68 8.76 23.39 0.78
CA SER A 68 9.28 22.59 -0.32
C SER A 68 10.48 21.78 0.17
N LEU A 69 10.77 20.68 -0.51
CA LEU A 69 11.98 19.89 -0.22
C LEU A 69 13.01 20.13 -1.32
N ASP A 70 14.26 20.33 -0.91
CA ASP A 70 15.37 20.53 -1.84
C ASP A 70 15.57 19.29 -2.71
N GLY A 71 15.49 19.45 -4.03
CA GLY A 71 15.61 18.35 -4.98
C GLY A 71 14.39 17.44 -5.09
N VAL A 72 13.22 17.81 -4.54
CA VAL A 72 11.95 17.06 -4.72
C VAL A 72 10.88 17.99 -5.32
N PRO A 73 10.94 18.30 -6.63
CA PRO A 73 10.09 19.31 -7.26
C PRO A 73 8.60 18.95 -7.25
N GLY A 74 8.28 17.65 -7.25
CA GLY A 74 6.89 17.17 -7.21
C GLY A 74 6.21 17.30 -5.85
N LEU A 75 6.90 17.76 -4.80
CA LEU A 75 6.35 17.86 -3.46
C LEU A 75 6.27 19.31 -3.00
N THR A 76 5.05 19.77 -2.77
CA THR A 76 4.78 21.05 -2.12
C THR A 76 3.89 20.81 -0.91
N ALA A 77 4.06 21.63 0.12
CA ALA A 77 3.19 21.57 1.28
C ALA A 77 2.83 22.95 1.80
N THR A 78 1.66 23.05 2.40
CA THR A 78 1.22 24.21 3.15
C THR A 78 0.91 23.81 4.57
N VAL A 79 1.19 24.69 5.53
CA VAL A 79 0.89 24.48 6.95
C VAL A 79 0.24 25.74 7.48
N GLU A 80 -0.98 25.62 7.98
CA GLU A 80 -1.69 26.75 8.59
C GLU A 80 -0.93 27.30 9.81
N ARG A 81 -0.39 26.39 10.64
CA ARG A 81 0.40 26.75 11.82
C ARG A 81 1.47 25.71 12.13
N ALA A 82 2.71 26.16 12.28
CA ALA A 82 3.81 25.35 12.79
C ALA A 82 4.41 26.01 14.05
N THR A 83 4.41 25.30 15.17
CA THR A 83 5.09 25.73 16.40
C THR A 83 6.38 24.92 16.56
N ILE A 84 7.50 25.62 16.67
CA ILE A 84 8.84 25.05 16.80
C ILE A 84 9.30 25.31 18.23
N ASP A 85 9.51 24.26 19.00
CA ASP A 85 10.04 24.35 20.37
C ASP A 85 11.56 24.36 20.35
N TRP A 86 12.19 25.23 21.13
CA TRP A 86 13.63 25.38 21.18
C TRP A 86 14.20 24.91 22.53
N ARG A 87 15.34 24.22 22.48
CA ARG A 87 16.20 23.98 23.65
C ARG A 87 17.52 24.68 23.42
N GLY A 88 17.74 25.78 24.14
CA GLY A 88 18.86 26.68 23.86
C GLY A 88 18.72 27.28 22.46
N LEU A 89 19.71 27.07 21.60
CA LEU A 89 19.74 27.58 20.23
C LEU A 89 19.38 26.54 19.17
N SER A 90 18.87 25.37 19.57
CA SER A 90 18.51 24.28 18.66
C SER A 90 17.01 23.95 18.72
N PRO A 91 16.35 23.73 17.56
CA PRO A 91 14.99 23.23 17.55
C PRO A 91 14.97 21.83 18.16
N SER A 92 13.94 21.54 18.94
CA SER A 92 13.79 20.30 19.70
C SER A 92 12.56 19.51 19.31
N ARG A 93 11.52 20.18 18.80
CA ARG A 93 10.27 19.57 18.34
C ARG A 93 9.53 20.53 17.42
N VAL A 94 8.75 19.97 16.49
CA VAL A 94 7.81 20.73 15.65
C VAL A 94 6.41 20.17 15.84
N GLU A 95 5.45 21.06 16.05
CA GLU A 95 4.02 20.78 16.03
C GLU A 95 3.36 21.54 14.87
N ALA A 96 2.85 20.81 13.89
CA ALA A 96 2.15 21.34 12.73
C ALA A 96 0.64 21.10 12.84
N ARG A 97 -0.17 22.05 12.37
CA ARG A 97 -1.61 21.91 12.20
C ARG A 97 -2.03 22.35 10.80
N GLY A 98 -2.98 21.63 10.22
CA GLY A 98 -3.47 21.91 8.86
C GLY A 98 -2.39 21.68 7.82
N LEU A 99 -1.60 20.60 7.96
CA LEU A 99 -0.58 20.24 6.99
C LEU A 99 -1.25 19.66 5.73
N SER A 100 -1.17 20.37 4.61
CA SER A 100 -1.65 19.88 3.32
C SER A 100 -0.46 19.60 2.40
N LEU A 101 -0.28 18.33 2.04
CA LEU A 101 0.74 17.84 1.11
C LEU A 101 0.12 17.72 -0.29
N SER A 102 0.71 18.39 -1.27
CA SER A 102 0.37 18.24 -2.69
C SER A 102 1.55 17.58 -3.41
N LEU A 103 1.33 16.36 -3.87
CA LEU A 103 2.26 15.54 -4.63
C LEU A 103 1.87 15.56 -6.10
N GLN A 104 2.84 15.83 -6.97
CA GLN A 104 2.67 15.88 -8.41
C GLN A 104 3.72 15.02 -9.09
N GLY A 105 3.32 14.34 -10.17
CA GLY A 105 4.18 13.49 -10.96
C GLY A 105 4.05 12.01 -10.62
N SER A 106 4.90 11.22 -11.27
CA SER A 106 4.94 9.78 -11.10
C SER A 106 5.30 9.40 -9.66
N ALA A 107 4.69 8.32 -9.16
CA ALA A 107 5.08 7.68 -7.90
C ALA A 107 6.57 7.35 -7.84
N VAL A 108 7.14 7.04 -9.00
CA VAL A 108 8.53 6.67 -9.17
C VAL A 108 9.46 7.85 -8.92
N ASP A 109 9.23 8.96 -9.60
CA ASP A 109 10.12 10.12 -9.54
C ASP A 109 10.14 10.68 -8.12
N LEU A 110 8.98 10.77 -7.48
CA LEU A 110 8.85 11.17 -6.09
C LEU A 110 9.54 10.23 -5.10
N LEU A 111 9.57 8.92 -5.37
CA LEU A 111 10.29 7.96 -4.54
C LEU A 111 11.81 8.05 -4.73
N ILE A 112 12.28 8.29 -5.95
CA ILE A 112 13.72 8.49 -6.22
C ILE A 112 14.19 9.78 -5.59
N ASP A 113 13.53 10.90 -5.89
CA ASP A 113 13.87 12.22 -5.39
C ASP A 113 13.75 12.28 -3.86
N GLY A 114 12.62 11.81 -3.32
CA GLY A 114 12.39 11.70 -1.89
C GLY A 114 13.38 10.75 -1.20
N GLY A 115 13.76 9.65 -1.86
CA GLY A 115 14.78 8.72 -1.38
C GLY A 115 16.17 9.34 -1.30
N GLN A 116 16.58 10.07 -2.34
CA GLN A 116 17.85 10.82 -2.34
C GLN A 116 17.85 11.92 -1.28
N TRP A 117 16.75 12.67 -1.16
CA TRP A 117 16.57 13.66 -0.10
C TRP A 117 16.69 13.01 1.29
N ALA A 118 16.00 11.90 1.53
CA ALA A 118 16.02 11.19 2.81
C ALA A 118 17.39 10.62 3.15
N GLN A 119 18.19 10.20 2.16
CA GLN A 119 19.58 9.78 2.35
C GLN A 119 20.47 10.99 2.70
N ARG A 120 20.32 12.11 1.99
CA ARG A 120 21.10 13.33 2.21
C ARG A 120 20.81 13.97 3.58
N TYR A 121 19.56 13.92 4.03
CA TYR A 121 19.07 14.55 5.25
C TYR A 121 18.57 13.54 6.28
N ALA A 122 19.23 12.37 6.38
CA ALA A 122 18.83 11.27 7.27
C ALA A 122 18.55 11.67 8.74
N PRO A 123 19.29 12.61 9.38
CA PRO A 123 18.99 13.04 10.75
C PRO A 123 17.59 13.64 10.95
N LEU A 124 16.92 14.14 9.91
CA LEU A 124 15.56 14.66 10.01
C LEU A 124 14.51 13.58 10.18
N LEU A 125 14.78 12.36 9.72
CA LEU A 125 13.82 11.26 9.79
C LEU A 125 13.52 10.83 11.23
N SER A 126 14.41 11.16 12.17
CA SER A 126 14.24 10.95 13.61
C SER A 126 13.89 12.22 14.37
N PHE A 127 13.78 13.37 13.68
CA PHE A 127 13.40 14.63 14.33
C PHE A 127 11.92 14.56 14.73
N PRO A 128 11.57 14.89 15.99
CA PRO A 128 10.21 14.71 16.47
C PRO A 128 9.27 15.77 15.87
N VAL A 129 8.45 15.32 14.92
CA VAL A 129 7.37 16.10 14.29
C VAL A 129 6.03 15.50 14.68
N VAL A 130 5.14 16.34 15.22
CA VAL A 130 3.71 16.03 15.34
C VAL A 130 2.97 16.87 14.33
N ALA A 131 2.05 16.25 13.57
CA ALA A 131 1.16 16.99 12.69
C ALA A 131 -0.28 16.49 12.86
N ASP A 132 -1.21 17.41 13.06
CA ASP A 132 -2.65 17.14 13.07
C ASP A 132 -3.32 17.75 11.83
N ASP A 133 -4.49 17.22 11.46
CA ASP A 133 -5.25 17.61 10.27
C ASP A 133 -4.44 17.51 8.97
N VAL A 134 -3.70 16.41 8.83
CA VAL A 134 -2.87 16.14 7.65
C VAL A 134 -3.76 15.76 6.46
N LYS A 135 -3.55 16.44 5.35
CA LYS A 135 -4.16 16.13 4.06
C LYS A 135 -3.09 15.77 3.05
N VAL A 136 -3.33 14.76 2.23
CA VAL A 136 -2.46 14.39 1.12
C VAL A 136 -3.28 14.33 -0.13
N VAL A 137 -2.85 15.05 -1.16
CA VAL A 137 -3.41 14.98 -2.51
C VAL A 137 -2.28 14.64 -3.45
N TRP A 138 -2.45 13.55 -4.21
CA TRP A 138 -1.49 13.13 -5.20
C TRP A 138 -2.14 13.04 -6.58
N SER A 139 -1.63 13.81 -7.53
CA SER A 139 -2.00 13.75 -8.93
C SER A 139 -0.77 13.49 -9.83
N GLU A 140 -1.00 12.93 -11.02
CA GLU A 140 0.08 12.75 -12.00
C GLU A 140 0.54 14.09 -12.58
N SER A 141 -0.38 15.05 -12.72
CA SER A 141 -0.11 16.41 -13.19
C SER A 141 -1.08 17.41 -12.52
N PRO A 142 -0.83 18.74 -12.63
CA PRO A 142 -1.68 19.75 -11.99
C PRO A 142 -3.15 19.73 -12.41
N SER A 143 -3.44 19.28 -13.63
CA SER A 143 -4.80 19.21 -14.19
C SER A 143 -5.41 17.81 -14.15
N ALA A 144 -4.64 16.79 -13.78
CA ALA A 144 -5.13 15.43 -13.64
C ALA A 144 -5.96 15.28 -12.36
N LEU A 145 -6.97 14.40 -12.40
CA LEU A 145 -7.67 14.00 -11.19
C LEU A 145 -6.69 13.33 -10.22
N PRO A 146 -6.80 13.62 -8.91
CA PRO A 146 -5.93 13.00 -7.93
C PRO A 146 -6.21 11.50 -7.86
N TRP A 147 -5.15 10.71 -7.97
CA TRP A 147 -5.23 9.26 -7.87
C TRP A 147 -5.08 8.78 -6.42
N LEU A 148 -4.54 9.61 -5.51
CA LEU A 148 -4.55 9.35 -4.07
C LEU A 148 -5.00 10.60 -3.32
N THR A 149 -5.95 10.42 -2.41
CA THR A 149 -6.36 11.44 -1.45
C THR A 149 -6.38 10.84 -0.05
N MET A 150 -5.88 11.59 0.93
CA MET A 150 -5.93 11.25 2.35
C MET A 150 -6.39 12.48 3.13
N ASP A 151 -7.31 12.28 4.07
CA ASP A 151 -7.86 13.33 4.91
C ASP A 151 -7.89 12.90 6.38
N LYS A 152 -7.96 13.90 7.27
CA LYS A 152 -7.97 13.70 8.74
C LYS A 152 -6.76 12.89 9.20
N GLY A 153 -5.62 13.15 8.58
CA GLY A 153 -4.39 12.46 8.88
C GLY A 153 -3.72 12.99 10.14
N ARG A 154 -2.90 12.16 10.76
CA ARG A 154 -2.10 12.53 11.92
C ARG A 154 -0.72 11.89 11.85
N ILE A 155 0.32 12.69 12.05
CA ILE A 155 1.70 12.25 12.16
C ILE A 155 2.12 12.33 13.63
N VAL A 156 2.65 11.24 14.16
CA VAL A 156 3.24 11.19 15.50
C VAL A 156 4.65 10.60 15.44
N PRO A 157 5.60 11.11 16.24
CA PRO A 157 6.93 10.53 16.36
C PRO A 157 6.85 9.10 16.92
N ALA A 158 7.75 8.24 16.44
CA ALA A 158 7.96 6.91 16.95
C ALA A 158 9.45 6.67 17.21
N SER A 159 9.78 5.58 17.91
CA SER A 159 11.17 5.23 18.20
C SER A 159 11.96 5.04 16.91
N GLY A 160 12.78 6.02 16.56
CA GLY A 160 13.56 6.01 15.32
C GLY A 160 12.74 6.21 14.06
N GLY A 161 11.60 6.92 14.10
CA GLY A 161 10.80 7.18 12.91
C GLY A 161 9.51 7.94 13.21
N ALA A 162 8.46 7.68 12.43
CA ALA A 162 7.14 8.26 12.67
C ALA A 162 6.01 7.39 12.13
N HIS A 163 4.82 7.62 12.68
CA HIS A 163 3.58 6.98 12.29
C HIS A 163 2.67 8.04 11.65
N LEU A 164 2.23 7.81 10.43
CA LEU A 164 1.14 8.54 9.79
C LEU A 164 -0.11 7.67 9.85
N THR A 165 -1.20 8.25 10.31
CA THR A 165 -2.52 7.62 10.26
C THR A 165 -3.46 8.50 9.46
N SER A 166 -4.43 7.90 8.78
CA SER A 166 -5.50 8.60 8.07
C SER A 166 -6.83 7.91 8.34
N GLY A 167 -7.85 8.71 8.64
CA GLY A 167 -9.22 8.20 8.85
C GLY A 167 -9.94 7.93 7.52
N GLU A 168 -9.62 8.68 6.48
CA GLU A 168 -10.27 8.62 5.17
C GLU A 168 -9.19 8.63 4.09
N THR A 169 -9.11 7.57 3.29
CA THR A 169 -8.19 7.46 2.17
C THR A 169 -8.92 6.95 0.95
N ASN A 170 -8.73 7.62 -0.18
CA ASN A 170 -9.22 7.16 -1.47
C ASN A 170 -8.07 6.95 -2.44
N VAL A 171 -8.11 5.83 -3.16
CA VAL A 171 -7.16 5.46 -4.21
C VAL A 171 -7.94 5.26 -5.49
N MET A 172 -7.62 6.01 -6.54
CA MET A 172 -8.34 6.00 -7.83
C MET A 172 -9.87 6.20 -7.66
N GLY A 173 -10.27 7.06 -6.71
CA GLY A 173 -11.67 7.30 -6.37
C GLY A 173 -12.34 6.21 -5.51
N ILE A 174 -11.64 5.13 -5.19
CA ILE A 174 -12.13 4.04 -4.33
C ILE A 174 -11.72 4.30 -2.88
N SER A 175 -12.69 4.29 -1.97
CA SER A 175 -12.40 4.38 -0.54
C SER A 175 -11.76 3.08 -0.04
N VAL A 176 -10.54 3.19 0.49
CA VAL A 176 -9.80 2.06 1.09
C VAL A 176 -9.88 2.03 2.62
N GLY A 177 -10.72 2.91 3.19
CA GLY A 177 -10.90 3.05 4.63
C GLY A 177 -9.67 3.67 5.33
N PRO A 178 -9.51 3.39 6.64
CA PRO A 178 -8.39 3.93 7.41
C PRO A 178 -7.05 3.35 6.94
N VAL A 179 -6.02 4.19 6.92
CA VAL A 179 -4.66 3.80 6.54
C VAL A 179 -3.70 4.12 7.67
N GLY A 180 -2.83 3.19 7.97
CA GLY A 180 -1.67 3.36 8.84
C GLY A 180 -0.38 3.23 8.05
N VAL A 181 0.55 4.14 8.25
CA VAL A 181 1.89 4.10 7.69
C VAL A 181 2.89 4.26 8.82
N VAL A 182 3.84 3.35 8.91
CA VAL A 182 4.93 3.38 9.89
C VAL A 182 6.23 3.31 9.11
N TRP A 183 7.14 4.23 9.35
CA TRP A 183 8.50 4.12 8.83
C TRP A 183 9.49 4.11 9.97
N GLU A 184 10.41 3.17 9.90
CA GLU A 184 11.46 2.97 10.88
C GLU A 184 12.81 3.26 10.22
N THR A 185 13.69 3.96 10.94
CA THR A 185 15.08 4.16 10.51
C THR A 185 15.94 2.92 10.76
N VAL A 186 15.61 2.16 11.80
CA VAL A 186 16.22 0.87 12.16
C VAL A 186 15.14 -0.05 12.71
N PRO A 187 14.75 -1.13 11.99
CA PRO A 187 15.19 -1.51 10.64
C PRO A 187 14.73 -0.50 9.57
N LYS A 188 15.39 -0.42 8.41
CA LYS A 188 15.08 0.54 7.33
C LYS A 188 13.78 0.20 6.58
N THR A 189 12.68 -0.01 7.30
CA THR A 189 11.41 -0.51 6.75
C THR A 189 10.35 0.59 6.65
N ILE A 190 9.45 0.44 5.69
CA ILE A 190 8.18 1.19 5.63
C ILE A 190 7.06 0.15 5.64
N THR A 191 6.18 0.24 6.63
CA THR A 191 4.98 -0.59 6.75
C THR A 191 3.76 0.24 6.39
N LEU A 192 2.99 -0.20 5.41
CA LEU A 192 1.70 0.35 5.01
C LEU A 192 0.60 -0.63 5.43
N GLY A 193 -0.48 -0.12 6.01
CA GLY A 193 -1.65 -0.90 6.41
C GLY A 193 -2.92 -0.25 5.91
N PHE A 194 -3.78 -1.01 5.23
CA PHE A 194 -5.06 -0.56 4.70
C PHE A 194 -6.22 -1.26 5.42
N GLY A 195 -7.28 -0.50 5.71
CA GLY A 195 -8.46 -0.93 6.46
C GLY A 195 -8.32 -0.81 7.98
N HIS A 196 -7.17 -0.38 8.50
CA HIS A 196 -6.94 -0.13 9.93
C HIS A 196 -5.75 0.84 10.14
N VAL A 197 -5.84 1.72 11.14
CA VAL A 197 -4.78 2.71 11.45
C VAL A 197 -3.51 2.11 12.07
N ASP A 198 -3.65 0.98 12.77
CA ASP A 198 -2.53 0.13 13.20
C ASP A 198 -2.22 -0.89 12.09
N PRO A 199 -1.07 -0.80 11.40
CA PRO A 199 -0.73 -1.71 10.31
C PRO A 199 -0.62 -3.18 10.74
N SER A 200 -0.34 -3.45 12.02
CA SER A 200 -0.32 -4.82 12.56
C SER A 200 -1.71 -5.44 12.63
N ARG A 201 -2.78 -4.67 12.43
CA ARG A 201 -4.18 -5.13 12.37
C ARG A 201 -4.84 -4.92 11.02
N ALA A 202 -4.13 -4.30 10.07
CA ALA A 202 -4.64 -3.98 8.76
C ALA A 202 -5.06 -5.22 7.96
N LEU A 203 -6.11 -5.07 7.15
CA LEU A 203 -6.60 -6.12 6.27
C LEU A 203 -5.57 -6.43 5.18
N LEU A 204 -5.03 -5.38 4.56
CA LEU A 204 -3.93 -5.47 3.61
C LEU A 204 -2.72 -4.76 4.23
N ARG A 205 -1.59 -5.44 4.33
CA ARG A 205 -0.33 -4.91 4.83
C ARG A 205 0.74 -5.01 3.75
N MET A 206 1.55 -3.98 3.60
CA MET A 206 2.72 -3.97 2.73
C MET A 206 3.94 -3.53 3.53
N ASP A 207 4.94 -4.39 3.62
CA ASP A 207 6.23 -4.12 4.25
C ASP A 207 7.28 -3.90 3.15
N ILE A 208 7.90 -2.73 3.10
CA ILE A 208 8.93 -2.37 2.13
C ILE A 208 10.27 -2.31 2.86
N ASP A 209 11.21 -3.14 2.44
CA ASP A 209 12.59 -3.10 2.90
C ASP A 209 13.41 -2.17 2.00
N ARG A 210 13.75 -0.99 2.51
CA ARG A 210 14.51 0.02 1.77
C ARG A 210 15.98 -0.37 1.56
N SER A 211 16.48 -1.40 2.25
CA SER A 211 17.87 -1.87 2.09
C SER A 211 18.03 -2.84 0.94
N THR A 212 17.03 -3.69 0.70
CA THR A 212 17.04 -4.70 -0.36
C THR A 212 16.21 -4.31 -1.59
N GLY A 213 15.30 -3.33 -1.45
CA GLY A 213 14.30 -3.04 -2.48
C GLY A 213 13.20 -4.11 -2.56
N GLY A 214 13.16 -5.05 -1.61
CA GLY A 214 12.08 -6.03 -1.51
C GLY A 214 10.83 -5.43 -0.88
N ALA A 215 9.66 -5.90 -1.29
CA ALA A 215 8.42 -5.62 -0.60
C ALA A 215 7.58 -6.89 -0.39
N LYS A 216 6.93 -7.00 0.75
CA LYS A 216 6.03 -8.10 1.09
C LYS A 216 4.64 -7.56 1.30
N VAL A 217 3.67 -8.11 0.58
CA VAL A 217 2.25 -7.78 0.69
C VAL A 217 1.54 -8.97 1.34
N VAL A 218 0.67 -8.71 2.32
CA VAL A 218 -0.13 -9.73 3.01
C VAL A 218 -1.57 -9.26 3.07
N LEU A 219 -2.47 -10.08 2.56
CA LEU A 219 -3.92 -9.94 2.70
C LEU A 219 -4.41 -10.92 3.76
N ARG A 220 -4.92 -10.39 4.88
CA ARG A 220 -5.56 -11.20 5.91
C ARG A 220 -6.87 -11.78 5.41
N GLN A 221 -7.23 -12.92 6.00
CA GLN A 221 -8.48 -13.58 5.70
C GLN A 221 -9.68 -12.62 5.83
N THR A 222 -10.44 -12.48 4.76
CA THR A 222 -11.65 -11.66 4.69
C THR A 222 -12.63 -12.22 3.69
N ALA A 223 -13.89 -11.80 3.78
CA ALA A 223 -14.88 -12.13 2.76
C ALA A 223 -14.52 -11.43 1.44
N LEU A 224 -14.39 -12.20 0.35
CA LEU A 224 -14.02 -11.68 -0.96
C LEU A 224 -14.99 -10.60 -1.45
N ARG A 225 -16.28 -10.74 -1.13
CA ARG A 225 -17.32 -9.75 -1.41
C ARG A 225 -17.03 -8.37 -0.80
N LYS A 226 -16.38 -8.30 0.38
CA LYS A 226 -16.01 -7.00 0.98
C LYS A 226 -14.99 -6.28 0.11
N ILE A 227 -14.00 -7.00 -0.42
CA ILE A 227 -12.99 -6.43 -1.32
C ILE A 227 -13.64 -6.02 -2.64
N SER A 228 -14.46 -6.89 -3.22
CA SER A 228 -15.05 -6.62 -4.54
C SER A 228 -16.00 -5.43 -4.52
N LEU A 229 -16.82 -5.30 -3.48
CA LEU A 229 -17.70 -4.14 -3.28
C LEU A 229 -16.92 -2.84 -3.12
N SER A 230 -15.82 -2.85 -2.34
CA SER A 230 -14.96 -1.68 -2.22
C SER A 230 -14.36 -1.28 -3.56
N LEU A 231 -13.99 -2.26 -4.40
CA LEU A 231 -13.44 -1.99 -5.73
C LEU A 231 -14.51 -1.65 -6.80
N GLY A 232 -15.80 -1.67 -6.46
CA GLY A 232 -16.88 -1.50 -7.43
C GLY A 232 -16.97 -2.65 -8.44
N VAL A 233 -16.47 -3.83 -8.09
CA VAL A 233 -16.39 -5.01 -8.95
C VAL A 233 -17.40 -6.05 -8.51
N GLU A 234 -18.25 -6.49 -9.44
CA GLU A 234 -19.12 -7.64 -9.26
C GLU A 234 -18.38 -8.92 -9.69
N LEU A 235 -18.28 -9.89 -8.77
CA LEU A 235 -17.64 -11.18 -9.02
C LEU A 235 -18.70 -12.27 -9.23
N PRO A 236 -18.50 -13.21 -10.19
CA PRO A 236 -19.40 -14.34 -10.43
C PRO A 236 -19.20 -15.44 -9.38
N MET A 237 -19.31 -15.10 -8.10
CA MET A 237 -18.99 -15.99 -6.97
C MET A 237 -20.07 -15.93 -5.91
N GLY A 238 -20.26 -17.04 -5.18
CA GLY A 238 -21.16 -17.10 -4.03
C GLY A 238 -20.73 -16.13 -2.92
N ALA A 239 -21.69 -15.70 -2.09
CA ALA A 239 -21.46 -14.72 -1.03
C ALA A 239 -20.48 -15.20 0.07
N ASP A 240 -20.25 -16.52 0.17
CA ASP A 240 -19.51 -17.17 1.25
C ASP A 240 -18.04 -17.48 0.91
N VAL A 241 -17.48 -16.85 -0.13
CA VAL A 241 -16.06 -17.02 -0.48
C VAL A 241 -15.18 -16.12 0.39
N TRP A 242 -14.22 -16.73 1.06
CA TRP A 242 -13.18 -16.05 1.84
C TRP A 242 -11.86 -16.06 1.10
N VAL A 243 -11.09 -14.98 1.20
CA VAL A 243 -9.81 -14.80 0.54
C VAL A 243 -8.74 -14.40 1.55
N GLU A 244 -7.56 -14.98 1.42
CA GLU A 244 -6.31 -14.53 2.03
C GLU A 244 -5.17 -14.69 1.03
N GLY A 245 -4.04 -14.04 1.26
CA GLY A 245 -2.90 -14.21 0.37
C GLY A 245 -1.66 -13.45 0.79
N SER A 246 -0.58 -13.73 0.10
CA SER A 246 0.67 -13.01 0.23
C SER A 246 1.35 -12.87 -1.12
N ALA A 247 2.07 -11.77 -1.30
CA ALA A 247 2.96 -11.59 -2.43
C ALA A 247 4.32 -11.08 -1.95
N GLU A 248 5.39 -11.58 -2.54
CA GLU A 248 6.73 -11.03 -2.40
C GLU A 248 7.11 -10.38 -3.72
N LEU A 249 7.61 -9.16 -3.63
CA LEU A 249 7.92 -8.26 -4.73
C LEU A 249 9.40 -7.91 -4.68
N TRP A 250 10.06 -8.00 -5.82
CA TRP A 250 11.38 -7.44 -6.04
C TRP A 250 11.20 -6.18 -6.86
N LEU A 251 11.35 -5.03 -6.18
CA LEU A 251 11.42 -3.74 -6.84
C LEU A 251 12.85 -3.61 -7.37
N GLY A 252 13.02 -3.13 -8.60
CA GLY A 252 14.36 -3.01 -9.19
C GLY A 252 15.22 -1.97 -8.45
N LYS A 253 16.42 -1.68 -8.97
CA LYS A 253 17.34 -0.72 -8.34
C LYS A 253 16.74 0.68 -8.21
N HIS A 254 15.83 1.04 -9.10
CA HIS A 254 15.10 2.30 -9.08
C HIS A 254 13.70 2.16 -8.43
N GLY A 255 13.42 1.03 -7.78
CA GLY A 255 12.17 0.77 -7.07
C GLY A 255 11.02 0.51 -8.05
N PHE A 256 9.99 1.36 -7.99
CA PHE A 256 8.77 1.23 -8.80
C PHE A 256 8.91 1.78 -10.24
N SER A 257 10.08 2.22 -10.71
CA SER A 257 10.32 2.50 -12.16
C SER A 257 10.59 1.24 -12.95
N ASP A 258 11.26 0.28 -12.32
CA ASP A 258 11.76 -0.88 -13.01
C ASP A 258 10.63 -1.91 -13.21
N GLU A 259 10.90 -2.90 -14.05
CA GLU A 259 10.09 -4.11 -14.06
C GLU A 259 9.98 -4.67 -12.63
N ILE A 260 8.76 -4.93 -12.16
CA ILE A 260 8.55 -5.57 -10.85
C ILE A 260 8.39 -7.05 -11.10
N GLN A 261 9.20 -7.85 -10.41
CA GLN A 261 9.05 -9.29 -10.37
C GLN A 261 8.44 -9.67 -9.03
N GLY A 262 7.70 -10.77 -9.01
CA GLY A 262 7.12 -11.23 -7.76
C GLY A 262 6.65 -12.67 -7.80
N VAL A 263 6.36 -13.18 -6.61
CA VAL A 263 5.61 -14.40 -6.40
C VAL A 263 4.38 -14.07 -5.57
N ALA A 264 3.24 -14.64 -5.92
CA ALA A 264 1.99 -14.46 -5.20
C ALA A 264 1.36 -15.82 -4.91
N GLU A 265 0.78 -15.93 -3.72
CA GLU A 265 -0.08 -17.02 -3.31
C GLU A 265 -1.40 -16.44 -2.80
N ILE A 266 -2.51 -16.94 -3.32
CA ILE A 266 -3.86 -16.57 -2.94
C ILE A 266 -4.61 -17.84 -2.55
N ARG A 267 -5.27 -17.84 -1.40
CA ARG A 267 -6.13 -18.93 -0.94
C ARG A 267 -7.57 -18.46 -0.91
N LEU A 268 -8.44 -19.22 -1.57
CA LEU A 268 -9.87 -18.96 -1.70
C LEU A 268 -10.63 -20.09 -1.02
N ARG A 269 -11.21 -19.81 0.15
CA ARG A 269 -12.04 -20.77 0.88
C ARG A 269 -13.51 -20.62 0.47
N GLY A 270 -14.19 -21.74 0.21
CA GLY A 270 -15.55 -21.79 -0.32
C GLY A 270 -15.63 -21.62 -1.85
N TYR A 271 -14.50 -21.41 -2.52
CA TYR A 271 -14.44 -21.30 -3.98
C TYR A 271 -14.11 -22.64 -4.63
N VAL A 272 -14.89 -22.99 -5.64
CA VAL A 272 -14.69 -24.17 -6.48
C VAL A 272 -14.36 -23.67 -7.90
N PRO A 273 -13.19 -23.99 -8.46
CA PRO A 273 -12.82 -23.49 -9.77
C PRO A 273 -13.72 -24.11 -10.86
N PRO A 274 -13.96 -23.41 -11.99
CA PRO A 274 -14.67 -23.97 -13.13
C PRO A 274 -14.02 -25.28 -13.60
N HIS A 275 -14.82 -26.35 -13.67
CA HIS A 275 -14.36 -27.67 -14.07
C HIS A 275 -15.46 -28.43 -14.85
N PRO A 276 -15.09 -29.38 -15.72
CA PRO A 276 -16.03 -30.34 -16.30
C PRO A 276 -16.77 -31.14 -15.22
N ARG A 277 -18.06 -31.43 -15.42
CA ARG A 277 -18.93 -32.14 -14.46
C ARG A 277 -18.41 -33.53 -14.08
N GLU A 278 -17.60 -34.13 -14.94
CA GLU A 278 -16.97 -35.43 -14.71
C GLU A 278 -15.95 -35.39 -13.55
N LEU A 279 -15.52 -34.20 -13.13
CA LEU A 279 -14.50 -33.99 -12.09
C LEU A 279 -15.07 -33.66 -10.71
N ASP A 280 -16.40 -33.65 -10.53
CA ASP A 280 -17.06 -33.22 -9.28
C ASP A 280 -16.55 -33.96 -8.02
N GLY A 281 -16.11 -35.23 -8.14
CA GLY A 281 -15.54 -36.00 -7.01
C GLY A 281 -14.01 -35.88 -6.84
N ILE A 282 -13.31 -35.14 -7.71
CA ILE A 282 -11.86 -34.84 -7.63
C ILE A 282 -11.63 -33.45 -7.03
N VAL A 283 -12.52 -32.52 -7.32
CA VAL A 283 -12.50 -31.19 -6.72
C VAL A 283 -13.09 -31.30 -5.32
N PHE A 284 -12.26 -31.72 -4.36
CA PHE A 284 -12.64 -31.87 -2.96
C PHE A 284 -11.81 -30.95 -2.07
N GLY A 285 -12.37 -30.59 -0.92
CA GLY A 285 -11.80 -29.60 -0.02
C GLY A 285 -12.53 -28.27 -0.14
N ASP A 286 -12.40 -27.45 0.90
CA ASP A 286 -13.04 -26.15 0.97
C ASP A 286 -12.12 -25.02 0.52
N THR A 287 -10.89 -25.31 0.09
CA THR A 287 -9.85 -24.31 -0.20
C THR A 287 -9.24 -24.53 -1.57
N THR A 288 -9.30 -23.50 -2.40
CA THR A 288 -8.58 -23.41 -3.68
C THR A 288 -7.38 -22.51 -3.52
N VAL A 289 -6.19 -22.97 -3.92
CA VAL A 289 -4.93 -22.22 -3.86
C VAL A 289 -4.51 -21.83 -5.27
N PHE A 290 -4.16 -20.55 -5.45
CA PHE A 290 -3.58 -20.03 -6.67
C PHE A 290 -2.19 -19.46 -6.38
N GLU A 291 -1.18 -20.05 -6.99
CA GLU A 291 0.23 -19.63 -6.90
C GLU A 291 0.67 -19.11 -8.26
N THR A 292 1.48 -18.06 -8.31
CA THR A 292 2.08 -17.60 -9.56
C THR A 292 3.37 -16.83 -9.31
N SER A 293 4.35 -17.00 -10.18
CA SER A 293 5.33 -15.94 -10.41
C SER A 293 4.72 -14.90 -11.36
N PHE A 294 5.16 -13.66 -11.30
CA PHE A 294 4.70 -12.65 -12.23
C PHE A 294 5.74 -11.58 -12.50
N ARG A 295 5.60 -10.92 -13.64
CA ARG A 295 6.40 -9.78 -14.04
C ARG A 295 5.48 -8.65 -14.48
N MET A 296 5.67 -7.47 -13.92
CA MET A 296 4.93 -6.27 -14.26
C MET A 296 5.86 -5.28 -14.94
N THR A 297 5.51 -4.91 -16.17
CA THR A 297 6.21 -3.89 -16.98
C THR A 297 6.47 -2.59 -16.20
N ALA A 298 7.51 -1.86 -16.60
CA ALA A 298 7.88 -0.56 -16.02
C ALA A 298 6.70 0.43 -16.07
N GLU A 299 5.98 0.46 -17.20
CA GLU A 299 4.81 1.32 -17.43
C GLU A 299 3.55 0.85 -16.71
N ARG A 300 3.61 -0.28 -15.98
CA ARG A 300 2.51 -0.86 -15.20
C ARG A 300 1.27 -1.22 -16.01
N ARG A 301 1.40 -1.27 -17.34
CA ARG A 301 0.31 -1.62 -18.26
C ARG A 301 0.10 -3.11 -18.35
N GLN A 302 1.16 -3.90 -18.32
CA GLN A 302 1.07 -5.35 -18.45
C GLN A 302 1.63 -6.07 -17.23
N VAL A 303 0.89 -7.07 -16.77
CA VAL A 303 1.33 -8.08 -15.80
C VAL A 303 1.28 -9.45 -16.48
N VAL A 304 2.45 -10.07 -16.64
CA VAL A 304 2.59 -11.44 -17.14
C VAL A 304 2.61 -12.38 -15.95
N LEU A 305 1.67 -13.33 -15.92
CA LEU A 305 1.61 -14.39 -14.92
C LEU A 305 2.37 -15.60 -15.45
N GLU A 306 3.44 -15.95 -14.76
CA GLU A 306 4.37 -17.01 -15.12
C GLU A 306 4.25 -18.17 -14.13
N LYS A 307 4.32 -19.41 -14.62
CA LYS A 307 4.27 -20.62 -13.80
C LYS A 307 3.09 -20.62 -12.82
N SER A 308 1.93 -20.15 -13.29
CA SER A 308 0.71 -20.12 -12.50
C SER A 308 0.25 -21.54 -12.20
N ARG A 309 -0.16 -21.80 -10.97
CA ARG A 309 -0.65 -23.09 -10.50
C ARG A 309 -1.94 -22.88 -9.73
N LEU A 310 -2.98 -23.62 -10.09
CA LEU A 310 -4.27 -23.63 -9.41
C LEU A 310 -4.48 -25.02 -8.82
N VAL A 311 -4.74 -25.11 -7.52
CA VAL A 311 -4.92 -26.37 -6.80
C VAL A 311 -6.24 -26.35 -6.03
N ALA A 312 -7.10 -27.34 -6.27
CA ALA A 312 -8.32 -27.58 -5.51
C ALA A 312 -8.47 -29.08 -5.26
N GLY A 313 -8.09 -29.56 -4.07
CA GLY A 313 -8.01 -31.00 -3.79
C GLY A 313 -6.96 -31.69 -4.67
N ALA A 314 -7.38 -32.72 -5.43
CA ALA A 314 -6.52 -33.39 -6.40
C ALA A 314 -6.57 -32.74 -7.81
N PHE A 315 -7.42 -31.73 -8.00
CA PHE A 315 -7.47 -30.96 -9.25
C PHE A 315 -6.34 -29.93 -9.27
N MET A 316 -5.43 -30.07 -10.23
CA MET A 316 -4.26 -29.21 -10.38
C MET A 316 -4.13 -28.76 -11.82
N LEU A 317 -4.10 -27.45 -12.04
CA LEU A 317 -3.82 -26.85 -13.35
C LEU A 317 -2.55 -26.01 -13.26
N GLN A 318 -1.78 -26.01 -14.34
CA GLN A 318 -0.56 -25.21 -14.50
C GLN A 318 -0.62 -24.42 -15.80
N GLY A 319 -0.05 -23.22 -15.82
CA GLY A 319 0.01 -22.42 -17.02
C GLY A 319 0.48 -21.00 -16.77
N GLY A 320 -0.19 -20.05 -17.40
CA GLY A 320 0.14 -18.63 -17.27
C GLY A 320 -0.97 -17.75 -17.81
N GLY A 321 -0.70 -16.45 -17.82
CA GLY A 321 -1.67 -15.46 -18.27
C GLY A 321 -1.07 -14.08 -18.48
N LEU A 322 -1.91 -13.20 -18.98
CA LEU A 322 -1.62 -11.80 -19.23
C LEU A 322 -2.77 -10.97 -18.66
N ILE A 323 -2.42 -9.95 -17.89
CA ILE A 323 -3.33 -8.88 -17.48
C ILE A 323 -2.84 -7.62 -18.18
N ASP A 324 -3.64 -7.10 -19.09
CA ASP A 324 -3.36 -5.88 -19.86
C ASP A 324 -4.29 -4.75 -19.40
N ARG A 325 -3.74 -3.79 -18.67
CA ARG A 325 -4.45 -2.62 -18.13
C ARG A 325 -4.66 -1.59 -19.22
N LYS A 326 -5.93 -1.31 -19.49
CA LYS A 326 -6.42 -0.30 -20.42
C LYS A 326 -7.04 0.84 -19.62
N GLY A 327 -6.26 1.81 -19.18
CA GLY A 327 -6.76 3.05 -18.55
C GLY A 327 -7.72 2.82 -17.36
N ASP A 328 -9.02 2.69 -17.64
CA ASP A 328 -10.14 2.46 -16.73
C ASP A 328 -10.50 0.99 -16.49
N HIS A 329 -9.91 0.04 -17.22
CA HIS A 329 -10.20 -1.39 -17.11
C HIS A 329 -8.97 -2.26 -17.37
N ALA A 330 -9.12 -3.58 -17.26
CA ALA A 330 -8.09 -4.55 -17.62
C ALA A 330 -8.67 -5.72 -18.41
N GLN A 331 -7.93 -6.18 -19.41
CA GLN A 331 -8.20 -7.43 -20.12
C GLN A 331 -7.34 -8.52 -19.51
N ILE A 332 -7.98 -9.62 -19.13
CA ILE A 332 -7.34 -10.75 -18.46
C ILE A 332 -7.48 -11.95 -19.37
N THR A 333 -6.35 -12.57 -19.73
CA THR A 333 -6.32 -13.84 -20.45
C THR A 333 -5.47 -14.84 -19.68
N MET A 334 -6.00 -16.02 -19.43
CA MET A 334 -5.28 -17.12 -18.79
C MET A 334 -5.48 -18.41 -19.56
N SER A 335 -4.43 -19.23 -19.63
CA SER A 335 -4.49 -20.57 -20.18
C SER A 335 -3.78 -21.51 -19.22
N MET A 336 -4.52 -22.47 -18.69
CA MET A 336 -4.02 -23.44 -17.73
C MET A 336 -4.39 -24.85 -18.19
N SER A 337 -3.52 -25.83 -17.92
CA SER A 337 -3.80 -27.24 -18.18
C SER A 337 -3.22 -28.13 -17.10
N GLY A 338 -3.82 -29.30 -16.91
CA GLY A 338 -3.34 -30.31 -15.99
C GLY A 338 -3.73 -31.71 -16.45
N ASP A 339 -3.03 -32.69 -15.90
CA ASP A 339 -3.29 -34.10 -16.17
C ASP A 339 -3.89 -34.76 -14.93
N ILE A 340 -4.98 -35.48 -15.14
CA ILE A 340 -5.68 -36.22 -14.10
C ILE A 340 -5.52 -37.71 -14.40
N ALA A 341 -4.95 -38.45 -13.46
CA ALA A 341 -4.83 -39.90 -13.61
C ALA A 341 -6.21 -40.55 -13.77
N CYS A 342 -6.37 -41.45 -14.74
CA CYS A 342 -7.64 -42.13 -15.00
C CYS A 342 -8.17 -42.91 -13.79
N THR A 343 -7.27 -43.41 -12.94
CA THR A 343 -7.60 -44.08 -11.68
C THR A 343 -8.24 -43.13 -10.66
N ALA A 344 -7.86 -41.85 -10.66
CA ALA A 344 -8.46 -40.83 -9.81
C ALA A 344 -9.87 -40.42 -10.30
N LEU A 345 -10.09 -40.39 -11.61
CA LEU A 345 -11.40 -40.13 -12.23
C LEU A 345 -12.42 -41.21 -11.89
N VAL A 346 -12.07 -42.49 -12.04
CA VAL A 346 -12.98 -43.59 -11.71
C VAL A 346 -13.31 -43.61 -10.22
N LYS A 347 -12.31 -43.36 -9.36
CA LYS A 347 -12.54 -43.23 -7.91
C LYS A 347 -13.52 -42.08 -7.60
N SER A 348 -13.35 -40.93 -8.24
CA SER A 348 -14.21 -39.75 -8.10
C SER A 348 -15.65 -40.01 -8.55
N ALA A 349 -15.84 -40.59 -9.74
CA ALA A 349 -17.17 -40.90 -10.28
C ALA A 349 -17.93 -41.91 -9.41
N VAL A 350 -17.22 -42.85 -8.78
CA VAL A 350 -17.79 -43.80 -7.82
C VAL A 350 -18.10 -43.11 -6.50
N MET A 351 -17.23 -42.23 -6.00
CA MET A 351 -17.49 -41.47 -4.77
C MET A 351 -18.72 -40.56 -4.88
N SER A 352 -18.92 -39.91 -6.03
CA SER A 352 -20.06 -39.01 -6.25
C SER A 352 -21.40 -39.74 -6.42
N ARG A 353 -21.39 -40.99 -6.89
CA ARG A 353 -22.62 -41.76 -7.18
C ARG A 353 -22.95 -42.86 -6.15
N LEU A 354 -21.95 -43.45 -5.49
CA LEU A 354 -22.10 -44.69 -4.71
C LEU A 354 -21.63 -44.56 -3.24
N GLY A 355 -21.08 -43.40 -2.84
CA GLY A 355 -20.67 -43.11 -1.47
C GLY A 355 -19.31 -43.69 -1.05
N LYS A 356 -18.84 -43.29 0.15
CA LYS A 356 -17.46 -43.56 0.62
C LYS A 356 -17.10 -45.04 0.78
N GLY A 357 -18.07 -45.92 1.01
CA GLY A 357 -17.84 -47.35 1.32
C GLY A 357 -17.30 -48.19 0.15
N TRP A 358 -17.61 -47.82 -1.11
CA TRP A 358 -17.21 -48.58 -2.30
C TRP A 358 -15.93 -48.05 -2.98
N ALA A 359 -15.47 -46.87 -2.57
CA ALA A 359 -14.35 -46.19 -3.21
C ALA A 359 -13.01 -46.92 -3.05
N GLY A 360 -12.82 -47.69 -1.98
CA GLY A 360 -11.59 -48.46 -1.74
C GLY A 360 -11.44 -49.66 -2.69
N LEU A 361 -12.47 -50.50 -2.79
CA LEU A 361 -12.47 -51.72 -3.61
C LEU A 361 -12.36 -51.39 -5.12
N VAL A 362 -13.07 -50.37 -5.59
CA VAL A 362 -13.02 -49.97 -7.00
C VAL A 362 -11.72 -49.26 -7.34
N ALA A 363 -11.10 -48.53 -6.41
CA ALA A 363 -9.79 -47.92 -6.64
C ALA A 363 -8.69 -48.97 -6.88
N ASP A 364 -8.70 -50.09 -6.16
CA ASP A 364 -7.72 -51.16 -6.33
C ASP A 364 -7.96 -52.00 -7.59
N ALA A 365 -9.21 -52.11 -8.05
CA ALA A 365 -9.54 -52.69 -9.36
C ALA A 365 -9.14 -51.74 -10.50
N ALA A 366 -9.45 -50.44 -10.38
CA ALA A 366 -9.09 -49.41 -11.36
C ALA A 366 -7.57 -49.25 -11.50
N ARG A 367 -6.79 -49.32 -10.40
CA ARG A 367 -5.32 -49.27 -10.45
C ARG A 367 -4.70 -50.44 -11.23
N ARG A 368 -5.36 -51.60 -11.22
CA ARG A 368 -4.92 -52.78 -11.98
C ARG A 368 -5.35 -52.71 -13.44
N ALA A 369 -6.56 -52.22 -13.71
CA ALA A 369 -7.19 -52.27 -15.02
C ALA A 369 -6.99 -51.01 -15.88
N LEU A 370 -6.65 -49.85 -15.32
CA LEU A 370 -6.59 -48.59 -16.05
C LEU A 370 -5.21 -47.95 -15.99
N ALA A 371 -4.79 -47.42 -17.13
CA ALA A 371 -3.60 -46.59 -17.28
C ALA A 371 -3.93 -45.31 -18.05
N GLY A 372 -3.02 -44.34 -17.99
CA GLY A 372 -3.13 -43.06 -18.68
C GLY A 372 -3.68 -41.92 -17.83
N SER A 373 -3.85 -40.78 -18.49
CA SER A 373 -4.37 -39.54 -17.92
C SER A 373 -5.42 -38.92 -18.84
N VAL A 374 -6.29 -38.11 -18.25
CA VAL A 374 -7.13 -37.16 -18.97
C VAL A 374 -6.50 -35.79 -18.84
N ARG A 375 -6.25 -35.16 -19.98
CA ARG A 375 -5.76 -33.79 -20.03
C ARG A 375 -6.95 -32.85 -19.93
N VAL A 376 -6.90 -31.92 -18.98
CA VAL A 376 -7.88 -30.85 -18.83
C VAL A 376 -7.19 -29.54 -19.14
N ALA A 377 -7.77 -28.73 -20.02
CA ALA A 377 -7.32 -27.38 -20.29
C ALA A 377 -8.46 -26.38 -20.06
N VAL A 378 -8.14 -25.26 -19.42
CA VAL A 378 -9.06 -24.16 -19.14
C VAL A 378 -8.46 -22.88 -19.68
N LYS A 379 -9.21 -22.20 -20.54
CA LYS A 379 -8.88 -20.88 -21.06
C LYS A 379 -9.89 -19.87 -20.53
N VAL A 380 -9.41 -18.83 -19.89
CA VAL A 380 -10.22 -17.73 -19.33
C VAL A 380 -9.91 -16.46 -20.11
N SER A 381 -10.94 -15.75 -20.53
CA SER A 381 -10.85 -14.40 -21.06
C SER A 381 -11.89 -13.51 -20.37
N ALA A 382 -11.45 -12.41 -19.77
CA ALA A 382 -12.31 -11.52 -18.99
C ALA A 382 -11.95 -10.05 -19.19
N ASP A 383 -12.95 -9.18 -19.06
CA ASP A 383 -12.82 -7.72 -18.96
C ASP A 383 -13.20 -7.33 -17.53
N SER A 384 -12.34 -6.56 -16.84
CA SER A 384 -12.56 -6.18 -15.44
C SER A 384 -13.84 -5.38 -15.19
N ARG A 385 -14.43 -4.76 -16.22
CA ARG A 385 -15.73 -4.08 -16.11
C ARG A 385 -16.92 -5.04 -16.10
N LYS A 386 -16.72 -6.26 -16.61
CA LYS A 386 -17.77 -7.26 -16.86
C LYS A 386 -17.27 -8.66 -16.48
N LEU A 387 -16.74 -8.81 -15.27
CA LEU A 387 -16.19 -10.10 -14.81
C LEU A 387 -17.26 -11.20 -14.73
N THR A 388 -18.53 -10.85 -14.59
CA THR A 388 -19.66 -11.78 -14.64
C THR A 388 -19.89 -12.37 -16.03
N GLU A 389 -19.42 -11.71 -17.10
CA GLU A 389 -19.49 -12.17 -18.49
C GLU A 389 -18.19 -12.85 -18.95
N ALA A 390 -17.30 -13.23 -18.01
CA ALA A 390 -16.03 -13.88 -18.33
C ALA A 390 -16.25 -15.17 -19.14
N LYS A 391 -15.51 -15.29 -20.25
CA LYS A 391 -15.56 -16.47 -21.13
C LYS A 391 -14.60 -17.52 -20.59
N VAL A 392 -15.15 -18.67 -20.23
CA VAL A 392 -14.38 -19.83 -19.77
C VAL A 392 -14.59 -20.97 -20.75
N HIS A 393 -13.53 -21.32 -21.49
CA HIS A 393 -13.50 -22.46 -22.38
C HIS A 393 -12.77 -23.62 -21.72
N HIS A 394 -13.39 -24.79 -21.71
CA HIS A 394 -12.83 -26.02 -21.18
C HIS A 394 -12.58 -26.98 -22.34
N ASP A 395 -11.43 -27.63 -22.35
CA ASP A 395 -11.07 -28.68 -23.30
C ASP A 395 -10.62 -29.91 -22.52
N VAL A 396 -11.07 -31.08 -22.95
CA VAL A 396 -10.86 -32.36 -22.26
C VAL A 396 -10.37 -33.38 -23.27
N GLY A 397 -9.10 -33.77 -23.14
CA GLY A 397 -8.47 -34.82 -23.93
C GLY A 397 -8.46 -36.14 -23.18
N PHE A 398 -9.16 -37.15 -23.67
CA PHE A 398 -9.23 -38.47 -23.04
C PHE A 398 -8.07 -39.36 -23.51
N GLY A 399 -7.21 -39.79 -22.57
CA GLY A 399 -6.09 -40.71 -22.81
C GLY A 399 -6.14 -41.99 -21.97
N CYS A 400 -7.31 -42.35 -21.44
CA CYS A 400 -7.46 -43.55 -20.61
C CYS A 400 -7.41 -44.82 -21.45
N THR A 401 -6.55 -45.76 -21.06
CA THR A 401 -6.46 -47.09 -21.68
C THR A 401 -6.70 -48.17 -20.65
N VAL A 402 -7.29 -49.28 -21.09
CA VAL A 402 -7.41 -50.49 -20.28
C VAL A 402 -6.10 -51.26 -20.41
N ARG A 403 -5.47 -51.58 -19.27
CA ARG A 403 -4.37 -52.54 -19.23
C ARG A 403 -4.96 -53.93 -19.51
N LEU A 404 -4.70 -54.46 -20.70
CA LEU A 404 -4.88 -55.88 -20.96
C LEU A 404 -3.87 -56.62 -20.06
N LEU A 405 -4.41 -57.40 -19.12
CA LEU A 405 -3.64 -58.31 -18.25
C LEU A 405 -3.11 -59.49 -19.08
#